data_AF-A0A8K0CKG0-F1
#
_entry.id   AF-A0A8K0CKG0-F1
#
_cell.length_a   1.000
_cell.length_b   1.000
_cell.length_c   1.000
_cell.angle_alpha   90.00
_cell.angle_beta   90.00
_cell.angle_gamma   90.00
#
_symmetry.space_group_name_H-M   'P 1'
#
loop_
_entity.id
_entity.type
_entity.pdbx_description
1 polymer ?
#
loop_
_entity_poly.entity_id
_entity_poly.type
_entity_poly.pdbx_seq_one_letter_code
_entity_poly.pdbx_strand_id
1 'polypeptide(L)'
;MQEISSIPLKISSFKKYSKKEYNIGIHVPRKDKCSLCARFENIPESERTEKNRADFIKHQNDKDIAKQVFLAEQIRSSKDDFIVVSFDLQKVLATPHGPSMLFGFSRKYAVYNFTVYESKSQNGFCYIWGEKDGKRGVNEIC
;
A
#
# COMPACT_ATOMS: atom_id res chain seq x y z
N MET A 1 28.66 -27.38 -15.09
CA MET A 1 27.38 -26.89 -14.56
C MET A 1 26.93 -25.77 -15.48
N GLN A 2 25.97 -26.04 -16.37
CA GLN A 2 25.49 -25.04 -17.33
C GLN A 2 24.74 -23.94 -16.56
N GLU A 3 25.22 -22.71 -16.70
CA GLU A 3 24.49 -21.51 -16.29
C GLU A 3 23.16 -21.50 -17.03
N ILE A 4 22.07 -21.77 -16.30
CA ILE A 4 20.73 -21.52 -16.80
C ILE A 4 20.59 -20.00 -16.84
N SER A 5 20.91 -19.42 -18.00
CA SER A 5 20.45 -18.10 -18.42
C SER A 5 18.93 -18.10 -18.28
N SER A 6 18.44 -17.69 -17.11
CA SER A 6 17.02 -17.69 -16.78
C SER A 6 16.38 -16.50 -17.46
N ILE A 7 16.02 -16.69 -18.73
CA ILE A 7 15.20 -15.73 -19.47
C ILE A 7 13.92 -15.50 -18.64
N PRO A 8 13.61 -14.26 -18.22
CA PRO A 8 12.42 -14.00 -17.44
C PRO A 8 11.20 -14.49 -18.21
N LEU A 9 10.48 -15.46 -17.64
CA LEU A 9 9.23 -15.94 -18.22
C LEU A 9 8.26 -14.77 -18.33
N LYS A 10 7.71 -14.56 -19.54
CA LYS A 10 6.65 -13.55 -19.73
C LYS A 10 5.52 -13.83 -18.73
N ILE A 11 5.05 -12.79 -18.04
CA ILE A 11 3.98 -12.87 -17.03
C ILE A 11 2.74 -13.64 -17.54
N SER A 12 2.45 -13.56 -18.84
CA SER A 12 1.37 -14.28 -19.50
C SER A 12 1.54 -15.81 -19.45
N SER A 13 2.77 -16.29 -19.64
CA SER A 13 3.12 -17.71 -19.58
C SER A 13 3.03 -18.23 -18.14
N PHE A 14 3.53 -17.45 -17.18
CA PHE A 14 3.41 -17.75 -15.75
C PHE A 14 1.94 -17.85 -15.29
N LYS A 15 1.10 -16.87 -15.68
CA LYS A 15 -0.35 -16.88 -15.39
C LYS A 15 -1.05 -18.10 -16.00
N LYS A 16 -0.73 -18.43 -17.27
CA LYS A 16 -1.31 -19.58 -17.96
C LYS A 16 -0.95 -20.90 -17.30
N TYR A 17 0.33 -21.09 -16.96
CA TYR A 17 0.83 -22.29 -16.30
C TYR A 17 0.23 -22.45 -14.90
N SER A 18 0.24 -21.38 -14.08
CA SER A 18 -0.33 -21.40 -12.73
C SER A 18 -1.82 -21.77 -12.71
N LYS A 19 -2.58 -21.26 -13.67
CA LYS A 19 -4.00 -21.60 -13.82
C LYS A 19 -4.21 -23.04 -14.31
N LYS A 20 -3.40 -23.51 -15.26
CA LYS A 20 -3.56 -24.84 -15.88
C LYS A 20 -3.15 -25.98 -14.94
N GLU A 21 -2.01 -25.84 -14.27
CA GLU A 21 -1.42 -26.93 -13.48
C GLU A 21 -1.86 -26.91 -12.00
N TYR A 22 -2.12 -25.72 -11.44
CA TYR A 22 -2.44 -25.57 -10.01
C TYR A 22 -3.82 -24.94 -9.74
N ASN A 23 -4.57 -24.56 -10.79
CA ASN A 23 -5.82 -23.82 -10.67
C ASN A 23 -5.71 -22.53 -9.83
N ILE A 24 -4.54 -21.86 -9.87
CA ILE A 24 -4.29 -20.63 -9.12
C ILE A 24 -4.62 -19.41 -10.00
N GLY A 25 -5.58 -18.60 -9.54
CA GLY A 25 -5.91 -17.31 -10.14
C GLY A 25 -4.96 -16.21 -9.68
N ILE A 26 -4.16 -15.66 -10.58
CA ILE A 26 -3.31 -14.50 -10.29
C ILE A 26 -4.13 -13.23 -10.55
N HIS A 27 -4.71 -12.69 -9.50
CA HIS A 27 -5.50 -11.47 -9.54
C HIS A 27 -4.62 -10.23 -9.43
N VAL A 28 -5.03 -9.16 -10.11
CA VAL A 28 -4.46 -7.84 -9.85
C VAL A 28 -4.95 -7.41 -8.47
N PRO A 29 -4.06 -7.01 -7.54
CA PRO A 29 -4.47 -6.50 -6.24
C PRO A 29 -5.51 -5.39 -6.42
N ARG A 30 -6.65 -5.51 -5.73
CA ARG A 30 -7.63 -4.42 -5.70
C ARG A 30 -6.96 -3.22 -5.04
N LYS A 31 -7.05 -2.06 -5.66
CA LYS A 31 -6.61 -0.82 -5.02
C LYS A 31 -7.66 -0.41 -4.00
N ASP A 32 -7.21 -0.02 -2.81
CA ASP A 32 -8.09 0.63 -1.84
C ASP A 32 -8.58 1.94 -2.43
N LYS A 33 -9.90 2.11 -2.48
CA LYS A 33 -10.53 3.36 -2.94
C LYS A 33 -10.68 4.28 -1.75
N CYS A 34 -10.32 5.55 -1.92
CA CYS A 34 -10.62 6.55 -0.92
C CYS A 34 -12.14 6.70 -0.76
N SER A 35 -12.58 7.21 0.39
CA SER A 35 -13.99 7.42 0.69
C SER A 35 -14.70 8.31 -0.34
N LEU A 36 -14.00 9.28 -0.92
CA LEU A 36 -14.53 10.19 -1.94
C LEU A 36 -14.83 9.46 -3.25
N CYS A 37 -13.87 8.68 -3.77
CA CYS A 37 -14.06 7.87 -4.97
C CYS A 37 -15.17 6.83 -4.77
N ALA A 38 -15.15 6.12 -3.63
CA ALA A 38 -16.18 5.14 -3.32
C ALA A 38 -17.57 5.79 -3.23
N ARG A 39 -17.68 6.96 -2.58
CA ARG A 39 -18.94 7.71 -2.51
C ARG A 39 -19.44 8.11 -3.89
N PHE A 40 -18.58 8.66 -4.74
CA PHE A 40 -18.98 9.10 -6.08
C PHE A 40 -19.44 7.95 -6.97
N GLU A 41 -18.73 6.81 -6.93
CA GLU A 41 -19.12 5.62 -7.68
C GLU A 41 -20.46 5.04 -7.24
N ASN A 42 -20.77 5.13 -5.94
CA ASN A 42 -22.04 4.65 -5.37
C ASN A 42 -23.23 5.59 -5.65
N ILE A 43 -23.02 6.79 -6.20
CA ILE A 43 -24.12 7.66 -6.62
C ILE A 43 -24.59 7.22 -8.02
N PRO A 44 -25.88 6.85 -8.18
CA PRO A 44 -26.46 6.52 -9.48
C PRO A 44 -26.24 7.64 -10.47
N GLU A 45 -25.99 7.32 -11.74
CA GLU A 45 -25.64 8.32 -12.75
C GLU A 45 -26.73 9.39 -12.93
N SER A 46 -28.00 9.00 -12.78
CA SER A 46 -29.17 9.89 -12.78
C SER A 46 -29.19 10.91 -11.64
N GLU A 47 -28.51 10.62 -10.54
CA GLU A 47 -28.47 11.44 -9.32
C GLU A 47 -27.15 12.21 -9.17
N ARG A 48 -26.22 12.06 -10.12
CA ARG A 48 -24.95 12.79 -10.11
C ARG A 48 -25.16 14.24 -10.50
N THR A 49 -25.19 15.11 -9.49
CA THR A 49 -25.17 16.56 -9.68
C THR A 49 -23.88 17.04 -10.34
N GLU A 50 -23.93 18.19 -11.02
CA GLU A 50 -22.75 18.81 -11.64
C GLU A 50 -21.65 19.07 -10.61
N LYS A 51 -22.04 19.49 -9.39
CA LYS A 51 -21.11 19.68 -8.28
C LYS A 51 -20.34 18.40 -7.93
N ASN A 52 -21.03 17.26 -7.81
CA ASN A 52 -20.38 15.99 -7.49
C ASN A 52 -19.37 15.60 -8.57
N ARG A 53 -19.68 15.87 -9.84
CA ARG A 53 -18.78 15.60 -10.98
C ARG A 53 -17.55 16.51 -10.93
N ALA A 54 -17.75 17.81 -10.74
CA ALA A 54 -16.67 18.77 -10.62
C ALA A 54 -15.73 18.45 -9.44
N ASP A 55 -16.29 18.13 -8.27
CA ASP A 55 -15.52 17.74 -7.08
C ASP A 55 -14.72 16.45 -7.32
N PHE A 56 -15.31 15.46 -8.01
CA PHE A 56 -14.62 14.23 -8.37
C PHE A 56 -13.50 14.45 -9.39
N ILE A 57 -13.73 15.25 -10.42
CA ILE A 57 -12.70 15.61 -11.42
C ILE A 57 -11.54 16.34 -10.73
N LYS A 58 -11.85 17.31 -9.86
CA LYS A 58 -10.85 18.01 -9.07
C LYS A 58 -10.03 17.03 -8.23
N HIS A 59 -10.69 16.14 -7.49
CA HIS A 59 -10.01 15.12 -6.68
C HIS A 59 -9.04 14.25 -7.51
N GLN A 60 -9.46 13.84 -8.70
CA GLN A 60 -8.64 13.02 -9.60
C GLN A 60 -7.44 13.81 -10.13
N ASN A 61 -7.64 15.08 -10.50
CA ASN A 61 -6.55 15.96 -10.91
C ASN A 61 -5.55 16.18 -9.78
N ASP A 62 -6.02 16.47 -8.56
CA ASP A 62 -5.16 16.68 -7.38
C ASP A 62 -4.32 15.43 -7.08
N LYS A 63 -4.92 14.24 -7.20
CA LYS A 63 -4.23 12.95 -7.06
C LYS A 63 -3.14 12.77 -8.12
N ASP A 64 -3.45 13.08 -9.38
CA ASP A 64 -2.48 12.95 -10.46
C ASP A 64 -1.34 13.96 -10.32
N ILE A 65 -1.64 15.21 -9.93
CA ILE A 65 -0.62 16.23 -9.63
C ILE A 65 0.29 15.77 -8.49
N ALA A 66 -0.26 15.31 -7.37
CA ALA A 66 0.52 14.81 -6.24
C ALA A 66 1.45 13.66 -6.66
N LYS A 67 0.96 12.75 -7.52
CA LYS A 67 1.77 11.67 -8.08
C LYS A 67 2.90 12.20 -8.97
N GLN A 68 2.63 13.17 -9.84
CA GLN A 68 3.67 13.73 -10.72
C GLN A 68 4.74 14.45 -9.91
N VAL A 69 4.35 15.21 -8.88
CA VAL A 69 5.30 15.85 -7.95
C VAL A 69 6.17 14.79 -7.29
N PHE A 70 5.57 13.75 -6.71
CA PHE A 70 6.33 12.66 -6.09
C PHE A 70 7.35 12.00 -7.04
N LEU A 71 6.93 11.71 -8.29
CA LEU A 71 7.83 11.11 -9.29
C LEU A 71 8.95 12.06 -9.71
N ALA A 72 8.66 13.35 -9.87
CA ALA A 72 9.67 14.36 -10.20
C ALA A 72 10.71 14.49 -9.08
N GLU A 73 10.27 14.52 -7.83
CA GLU A 73 11.15 14.56 -6.65
C GLU A 73 12.00 13.29 -6.56
N GLN A 74 11.43 12.11 -6.83
CA GLN A 74 12.17 10.85 -6.87
C GLN A 74 13.30 10.87 -7.92
N ILE A 75 13.00 11.35 -9.14
CA ILE A 75 14.01 11.52 -10.20
C ILE A 75 15.09 12.52 -9.77
N ARG A 76 14.68 13.62 -9.13
CA ARG A 76 15.60 14.67 -8.68
C ARG A 76 16.52 14.17 -7.54
N SER A 77 16.01 13.35 -6.62
CA SER A 77 16.80 12.73 -5.53
C SER A 77 17.90 11.78 -6.03
N SER A 78 17.75 11.26 -7.26
CA SER A 78 18.78 10.43 -7.88
C SER A 78 19.99 11.22 -8.33
N LYS A 79 19.87 12.54 -8.51
CA LYS A 79 20.90 13.44 -9.05
C LYS A 79 21.48 14.39 -8.01
N ASP A 80 20.65 14.83 -7.07
CA ASP A 80 21.01 15.83 -6.07
C ASP A 80 21.29 15.19 -4.69
N ASP A 81 21.75 16.04 -3.77
CA ASP A 81 22.06 15.68 -2.38
C ASP A 81 20.86 15.83 -1.44
N PHE A 82 19.73 15.22 -1.82
CA PHE A 82 18.58 15.08 -0.92
C PHE A 82 17.92 13.71 -1.11
N ILE A 83 17.19 13.27 -0.09
CA ILE A 83 16.50 11.98 -0.08
C ILE A 83 14.99 12.16 -0.18
N VAL A 84 14.34 11.24 -0.90
CA VAL A 84 12.89 11.13 -0.95
C VAL A 84 12.48 9.87 -0.23
N VAL A 85 11.66 10.05 0.79
CA VAL A 85 11.24 8.98 1.68
C VAL A 85 9.72 8.93 1.71
N SER A 86 9.17 7.73 1.56
CA SER A 86 7.75 7.44 1.77
C SER A 86 7.61 6.69 3.08
N PHE A 87 6.70 7.11 3.95
CA PHE A 87 6.45 6.42 5.20
C PHE A 87 4.97 6.11 5.36
N ASP A 88 4.69 4.98 6.01
CA ASP A 88 3.34 4.55 6.35
C ASP A 88 3.33 3.82 7.69
N LEU A 89 2.28 4.04 8.47
CA LEU A 89 2.04 3.29 9.70
C LEU A 89 1.06 2.15 9.39
N GLN A 90 1.56 0.93 9.48
CA GLN A 90 0.74 -0.24 9.18
C GLN A 90 -0.45 -0.37 10.15
N LYS A 91 -1.48 -1.10 9.71
CA LYS A 91 -2.59 -1.51 10.57
C LYS A 91 -2.04 -2.20 11.83
N VAL A 92 -2.63 -1.86 12.98
CA VAL A 92 -2.26 -2.45 14.28
C VAL A 92 -2.22 -3.97 14.21
N LEU A 93 -1.07 -4.54 14.57
CA LEU A 93 -0.80 -5.96 14.59
C LEU A 93 -1.19 -6.52 15.95
N ALA A 94 -2.37 -7.13 16.01
CA ALA A 94 -2.88 -7.71 17.25
C ALA A 94 -2.20 -9.05 17.54
N THR A 95 -1.52 -9.14 18.69
CA THR A 95 -0.68 -10.29 19.08
C THR A 95 -1.13 -10.83 20.45
N PRO A 96 -1.13 -12.16 20.69
CA PRO A 96 -0.81 -13.26 19.79
C PRO A 96 -1.90 -13.54 18.74
N HIS A 97 -1.50 -14.10 17.60
CA HIS A 97 -2.38 -14.60 16.56
C HIS A 97 -2.38 -16.14 16.57
N GLY A 98 -3.55 -16.75 16.44
CA GLY A 98 -3.66 -18.21 16.34
C GLY A 98 -5.09 -18.66 16.04
N PRO A 99 -5.27 -19.96 15.72
CA PRO A 99 -6.56 -20.50 15.27
C PRO A 99 -7.57 -20.72 16.40
N SER A 100 -7.14 -20.63 17.67
CA SER A 100 -8.01 -20.89 18.81
C SER A 100 -9.03 -19.77 19.01
N MET A 101 -10.28 -20.15 19.27
CA MET A 101 -11.37 -19.24 19.63
C MET A 101 -11.04 -18.41 20.89
N LEU A 102 -10.18 -18.94 21.78
CA LEU A 102 -9.74 -18.24 23.00
C LEU A 102 -9.04 -16.90 22.70
N PHE A 103 -8.36 -16.78 21.55
CA PHE A 103 -7.75 -15.52 21.12
C PHE A 103 -8.78 -14.45 20.75
N GLY A 104 -10.03 -14.84 20.45
CA GLY A 104 -11.13 -13.90 20.22
C GLY A 104 -11.60 -13.21 21.50
N PHE A 105 -11.52 -13.90 22.64
CA PHE A 105 -11.94 -13.39 23.95
C PHE A 105 -10.80 -12.76 24.77
N SER A 106 -9.55 -13.01 24.37
CA SER A 106 -8.38 -12.47 25.06
C SER A 106 -8.11 -11.02 24.65
N ARG A 107 -7.67 -10.18 25.60
CA ARG A 107 -7.11 -8.86 25.28
C ARG A 107 -5.85 -9.07 24.44
N LYS A 108 -5.86 -8.53 23.21
CA LYS A 108 -4.72 -8.62 22.29
C LYS A 108 -3.76 -7.48 22.57
N TYR A 109 -2.47 -7.81 22.64
CA TYR A 109 -1.39 -6.85 22.70
C TYR A 109 -1.26 -6.15 21.36
N ALA A 110 -1.30 -4.82 21.37
CA ALA A 110 -1.14 -4.03 20.16
C ALA A 110 0.35 -3.83 19.83
N VAL A 111 0.75 -4.28 18.65
CA VAL A 111 2.07 -4.04 18.07
C VAL A 111 1.91 -3.10 16.88
N TYR A 112 2.80 -2.12 16.80
CA TYR A 112 2.82 -1.12 15.75
C TYR A 112 4.05 -1.35 14.86
N ASN A 113 3.90 -1.06 13.57
CA ASN A 113 5.01 -1.10 12.62
C ASN A 113 4.99 0.17 11.76
N PHE A 114 5.96 1.03 11.99
CA PHE A 114 6.20 2.22 11.18
C PHE A 114 7.20 1.88 10.09
N THR A 115 6.77 2.01 8.85
CA THR A 115 7.56 1.64 7.68
C THR A 115 8.05 2.88 6.97
N VAL A 116 9.32 2.88 6.61
CA VAL A 116 9.99 4.00 5.95
C VAL A 116 10.73 3.44 4.74
N TYR A 117 10.40 3.93 3.56
CA TYR A 117 11.00 3.50 2.30
C TYR A 117 11.75 4.66 1.65
N GLU A 118 13.06 4.51 1.51
CA GLU A 118 13.91 5.47 0.83
C GLU A 118 13.94 5.17 -0.67
N SER A 119 13.52 6.14 -1.49
CA SER A 119 13.37 5.96 -2.93
C SER A 119 14.68 5.77 -3.69
N LYS A 120 15.76 6.41 -3.22
CA LYS A 120 17.07 6.41 -3.89
C LYS A 120 17.80 5.08 -3.71
N SER A 121 17.98 4.67 -2.45
CA SER A 121 18.62 3.41 -2.11
C SER A 121 17.71 2.18 -2.27
N GLN A 122 16.39 2.40 -2.38
CA GLN A 122 15.36 1.36 -2.35
C GLN A 122 15.37 0.55 -1.04
N ASN A 123 15.91 1.13 0.04
CA ASN A 123 15.90 0.52 1.36
C ASN A 123 14.56 0.72 2.07
N GLY A 124 14.06 -0.35 2.67
CA GLY A 124 12.90 -0.31 3.56
C GLY A 124 13.31 -0.53 5.00
N PHE A 125 12.92 0.37 5.89
CA PHE A 125 13.13 0.29 7.34
C PHE A 125 11.79 0.02 8.02
N CYS A 126 11.79 -0.90 8.99
CA CYS A 126 10.63 -1.23 9.81
C CYS A 126 10.96 -0.95 11.27
N TYR A 127 10.23 -0.03 11.88
CA TYR A 127 10.33 0.31 13.29
C TYR A 127 9.14 -0.31 14.00
N ILE A 128 9.40 -1.33 14.82
CA ILE A 128 8.38 -2.12 15.48
C ILE A 128 8.47 -1.90 16.98
N TRP A 129 7.34 -1.54 17.59
CA TRP A 129 7.22 -1.39 19.03
C TRP A 129 5.84 -1.85 19.50
N GLY A 130 5.72 -2.19 20.78
CA GLY A 130 4.44 -2.53 21.37
C GLY A 130 3.80 -1.36 22.11
N GLU A 131 2.51 -1.47 22.39
CA GLU A 131 1.72 -0.42 23.07
C GLU A 131 2.25 -0.03 24.46
N LYS A 132 3.08 -0.86 25.09
CA LYS A 132 3.75 -0.54 26.36
C LYS A 132 4.99 0.35 26.17
N ASP A 133 5.65 0.24 25.01
CA ASP A 133 6.94 0.85 24.72
C ASP A 133 6.75 2.26 24.12
N GLY A 134 5.62 2.49 23.45
CA GLY A 134 5.28 3.76 22.82
C GLY A 134 3.85 3.75 22.28
N LYS A 135 3.31 4.93 22.00
CA LYS A 135 1.99 5.07 21.39
C LYS A 135 2.12 5.26 19.88
N ARG A 136 1.03 5.63 19.21
CA ARG A 136 0.97 5.81 17.75
C ARG A 136 0.35 7.15 17.33
N GLY A 137 0.19 8.08 18.27
CA GLY A 137 -0.22 9.44 17.95
C GLY A 137 0.82 10.13 17.07
N VAL A 138 0.41 11.19 16.36
CA VAL A 138 1.29 11.92 15.42
C VAL A 138 2.60 12.38 16.08
N ASN A 139 2.52 12.77 17.36
CA ASN A 139 3.67 13.22 18.16
C ASN A 139 4.27 12.11 19.05
N GLU A 140 3.77 10.87 18.92
CA GLU A 140 4.11 9.75 19.80
C GLU A 140 4.71 8.57 19.02
N ILE A 141 4.98 8.73 17.72
CA ILE A 141 5.73 7.74 16.93
C ILE A 141 7.17 7.73 17.47
N CYS A 142 7.57 6.59 18.04
CA CYS A 142 8.88 6.35 18.62
C CYS A 142 9.89 5.88 17.58
#